data_AF-A0A372JAD6-F1
#
_entry.id   AF-A0A372JAD6-F1
#
_cell.length_a   1.000
_cell.length_b   1.000
_cell.length_c   1.000
_cell.angle_alpha   90.00
_cell.angle_beta   90.00
_cell.angle_gamma   90.00
#
_symmetry.space_group_name_H-M   'P 1'
#
loop_
_entity.id
_entity.type
_entity.pdbx_description
1 polymer ?
#
loop_
_entity_poly.entity_id
_entity_poly.type
_entity_poly.pdbx_seq_one_letter_code
_entity_poly.pdbx_strand_id
1 'polypeptide(L)'
;MPDPDQQRHPCGAAVEALRRNLRLAGRPTLNTLDRLSRRLEGRRVHGVTVIGVPRSTLSDLFTLVPVRRPRREKVESVWAVIYEHARDKGLDLSAMVSLEELRDLYDRRVPAGAVPAQAARPPVGDVRFARAADHAPALRFGASSASVSTLTMRRLPDTSVQAPPGRGRTPAQVLADTELCMHHAWWRAYDDIVPSHFALYLTLEPELADIRVFAPDRIPDLLLAADYARHLILLDHPDIDPDRLRRRVELLAFRQDVLHRARPPRLWAIISRRALELDVGDVAARRGQLRHLVGMAGRPGVTLQILEDEEAGEAVADGSVTVMRFPDRDRPDLVRVEQPGTADYPGDPDVVSHFVAQHGRLLIKAAPPERTPPLLHAMLKGLEGRA
;
A
#
# COMPACT_ATOMS: atom_id res chain seq x y z
N MET A 1 31.94 7.81 -18.16
CA MET A 1 31.45 6.77 -17.22
C MET A 1 30.99 7.49 -15.96
N PRO A 2 29.69 7.52 -15.63
CA PRO A 2 29.27 8.08 -14.36
C PRO A 2 29.54 7.06 -13.24
N ASP A 3 29.96 7.61 -12.11
CA ASP A 3 30.42 6.99 -10.88
C ASP A 3 29.38 6.03 -10.23
N PRO A 4 29.76 4.79 -9.86
CA PRO A 4 28.86 3.80 -9.25
C PRO A 4 28.26 4.22 -7.89
N ASP A 5 28.75 5.31 -7.26
CA ASP A 5 28.15 5.88 -6.04
C ASP A 5 26.92 6.78 -6.31
N GLN A 6 26.60 7.12 -7.57
CA GLN A 6 25.44 7.96 -7.90
C GLN A 6 24.08 7.23 -7.85
N GLN A 7 24.04 5.93 -7.52
CA GLN A 7 22.83 5.09 -7.57
C GLN A 7 22.30 4.63 -6.20
N ARG A 8 22.78 5.17 -5.08
CA ARG A 8 22.23 4.90 -3.73
C ARG A 8 21.68 6.19 -3.14
N HIS A 9 20.37 6.47 -3.27
CA HIS A 9 19.85 7.82 -2.99
C HIS A 9 19.73 8.17 -1.48
N PRO A 10 20.43 9.22 -0.97
CA PRO A 10 20.55 9.53 0.46
C PRO A 10 19.82 10.85 0.89
N CYS A 11 18.49 10.94 0.76
CA CYS A 11 17.74 12.15 1.21
C CYS A 11 16.43 11.89 1.96
N GLY A 12 16.16 10.65 2.38
CA GLY A 12 14.95 10.30 3.14
C GLY A 12 14.81 11.10 4.45
N ALA A 13 15.93 11.32 5.15
CA ALA A 13 15.92 12.03 6.43
C ALA A 13 15.53 13.52 6.30
N ALA A 14 15.98 14.20 5.25
CA ALA A 14 15.60 15.60 4.99
C ALA A 14 14.12 15.74 4.60
N VAL A 15 13.59 14.80 3.80
CA VAL A 15 12.16 14.78 3.45
C VAL A 15 11.30 14.47 4.68
N GLU A 16 11.74 13.58 5.56
CA GLU A 16 11.03 13.29 6.81
C GLU A 16 11.06 14.47 7.79
N ALA A 17 12.17 15.22 7.83
CA ALA A 17 12.23 16.49 8.56
C ALA A 17 11.21 17.51 8.03
N LEU A 18 11.04 17.62 6.70
CA LEU A 18 9.97 18.45 6.12
C LEU A 18 8.58 17.96 6.50
N ARG A 19 8.33 16.65 6.50
CA ARG A 19 7.05 16.06 6.94
C ARG A 19 6.77 16.32 8.42
N ARG A 20 7.79 16.25 9.28
CA ARG A 20 7.70 16.64 10.70
C ARG A 20 7.30 18.11 10.84
N ASN A 21 7.96 19.00 10.11
CA ASN A 21 7.62 20.42 10.11
C ASN A 21 6.20 20.68 9.59
N LEU A 22 5.73 19.94 8.58
CA LEU A 22 4.33 20.02 8.14
C LEU A 22 3.34 19.64 9.24
N ARG A 23 3.62 18.59 10.02
CA ARG A 23 2.78 18.18 11.15
C ARG A 23 2.72 19.27 12.22
N LEU A 24 3.87 19.86 12.57
CA LEU A 24 3.98 20.94 13.54
C LEU A 24 3.32 22.24 13.06
N ALA A 25 3.33 22.50 11.75
CA ALA A 25 2.70 23.66 11.13
C ALA A 25 1.17 23.51 10.94
N GLY A 26 0.52 22.54 11.60
CA GLY A 26 -0.93 22.33 11.49
C GLY A 26 -1.39 21.66 10.19
N ARG A 27 -0.51 20.91 9.51
CA ARG A 27 -0.79 20.12 8.30
C ARG A 27 -1.42 20.93 7.15
N PRO A 28 -0.78 22.01 6.68
CA PRO A 28 -1.28 22.76 5.53
C PRO A 28 -1.40 21.87 4.28
N THR A 29 -2.49 22.05 3.52
CA THR A 29 -2.69 21.30 2.26
C THR A 29 -1.61 21.64 1.23
N LEU A 30 -1.36 20.73 0.27
CA LEU A 30 -0.43 21.00 -0.83
C LEU A 30 -0.83 22.24 -1.67
N ASN A 31 -2.13 22.53 -1.79
CA ASN A 31 -2.63 23.75 -2.45
C ASN A 31 -2.30 25.03 -1.65
N THR A 32 -2.28 24.94 -0.32
CA THR A 32 -1.87 26.04 0.55
C THR A 32 -0.38 26.31 0.36
N LEU A 33 0.44 25.26 0.37
CA LEU A 33 1.89 25.38 0.18
C LEU A 33 2.27 25.89 -1.22
N ASP A 34 1.59 25.43 -2.29
CA ASP A 34 1.81 25.91 -3.65
C ASP A 34 1.47 27.41 -3.80
N ARG A 35 0.33 27.85 -3.25
CA ARG A 35 0.00 29.30 -3.23
C ARG A 35 1.01 30.12 -2.44
N LEU A 36 1.45 29.60 -1.29
CA LEU A 36 2.44 30.29 -0.46
C LEU A 36 3.82 30.32 -1.12
N SER A 37 4.23 29.25 -1.82
CA SER A 37 5.51 29.22 -2.53
C SER A 37 5.55 30.25 -3.65
N ARG A 38 4.47 30.42 -4.42
CA ARG A 38 4.34 31.49 -5.43
C ARG A 38 4.31 32.88 -4.81
N ARG A 39 3.60 33.06 -3.69
CA ARG A 39 3.54 34.36 -2.98
C ARG A 39 4.91 34.77 -2.43
N LEU A 40 5.74 33.80 -2.05
CA LEU A 40 7.07 34.01 -1.46
C LEU A 40 8.19 33.97 -2.50
N GLU A 41 7.90 33.65 -3.76
CA GLU A 41 8.90 33.50 -4.82
C GLU A 41 9.79 34.74 -4.97
N GLY A 42 11.11 34.55 -4.97
CA GLY A 42 12.11 35.62 -5.02
C GLY A 42 12.36 36.33 -3.69
N ARG A 43 11.55 36.08 -2.65
CA ARG A 43 11.75 36.65 -1.30
C ARG A 43 12.75 35.83 -0.50
N ARG A 44 13.45 36.50 0.41
CA ARG A 44 14.38 35.87 1.34
C ARG A 44 13.68 35.57 2.67
N VAL A 45 13.60 34.29 3.02
CA VAL A 45 12.96 33.78 4.24
C VAL A 45 14.02 32.99 5.00
N HIS A 46 14.39 33.45 6.21
CA HIS A 46 15.40 32.80 7.05
C HIS A 46 16.70 32.42 6.30
N GLY A 47 17.16 33.31 5.41
CA GLY A 47 18.37 33.12 4.61
C GLY A 47 18.22 32.30 3.33
N VAL A 48 17.04 31.69 3.09
CA VAL A 48 16.70 30.97 1.84
C VAL A 48 15.99 31.93 0.88
N THR A 49 16.43 31.98 -0.37
CA THR A 49 15.65 32.61 -1.45
C THR A 49 14.62 31.61 -1.94
N VAL A 50 13.35 31.88 -1.71
CA VAL A 50 12.27 30.93 -2.04
C VAL A 50 12.08 30.87 -3.56
N ILE A 51 12.08 29.66 -4.11
CA ILE A 51 11.67 29.39 -5.49
C ILE A 51 10.21 28.89 -5.53
N GLY A 52 9.49 29.15 -6.62
CA GLY A 52 8.17 28.60 -6.83
C GLY A 52 8.21 27.07 -6.86
N VAL A 53 7.47 26.43 -5.95
CA VAL A 53 7.35 24.97 -5.89
C VAL A 53 5.90 24.58 -6.20
N PRO A 54 5.62 24.08 -7.42
CA PRO A 54 4.25 23.76 -7.83
C PRO A 54 3.72 22.55 -7.07
N ARG A 55 2.38 22.44 -6.96
CA ARG A 55 1.69 21.33 -6.29
C ARG A 55 2.20 19.95 -6.71
N SER A 56 2.46 19.74 -8.00
CA SER A 56 2.99 18.46 -8.51
C SER A 56 4.34 18.12 -7.90
N THR A 57 5.26 19.08 -7.80
CA THR A 57 6.57 18.89 -7.16
C THR A 57 6.45 18.67 -5.65
N LEU A 58 5.52 19.36 -4.99
CA LEU A 58 5.24 19.12 -3.56
C LEU A 58 4.67 17.71 -3.34
N SER A 59 3.77 17.26 -4.22
CA SER A 59 3.24 15.90 -4.20
C SER A 59 4.36 14.87 -4.41
N ASP A 60 5.21 15.07 -5.40
CA ASP A 60 6.35 14.17 -5.65
C ASP A 60 7.30 14.12 -4.44
N LEU A 61 7.56 15.26 -3.81
CA LEU A 61 8.45 15.36 -2.65
C LEU A 61 7.89 14.67 -1.40
N PHE A 62 6.57 14.74 -1.16
CA PHE A 62 5.96 14.22 0.07
C PHE A 62 5.34 12.83 -0.08
N THR A 63 5.03 12.38 -1.29
CA THR A 63 4.37 11.09 -1.55
C THR A 63 5.34 10.00 -2.01
N LEU A 64 6.44 10.36 -2.69
CA LEU A 64 7.40 9.39 -3.23
C LEU A 64 8.69 9.38 -2.40
N VAL A 65 9.35 8.21 -2.33
CA VAL A 65 10.81 8.20 -2.14
C VAL A 65 11.38 8.75 -3.46
N PRO A 66 12.06 9.91 -3.46
CA PRO A 66 12.49 10.51 -4.71
C PRO A 66 13.45 9.56 -5.44
N VAL A 67 13.06 9.09 -6.64
CA VAL A 67 13.90 8.26 -7.53
C VAL A 67 15.23 8.97 -7.86
N ARG A 68 15.26 10.29 -7.73
CA ARG A 68 16.45 11.14 -7.81
C ARG A 68 16.48 12.09 -6.62
N ARG A 69 17.68 12.34 -6.07
CA ARG A 69 17.90 13.35 -5.03
C ARG A 69 17.25 14.68 -5.45
N PRO A 70 16.23 15.18 -4.71
CA PRO A 70 15.58 16.44 -5.04
C PRO A 70 16.59 17.57 -4.91
N ARG A 71 16.54 18.57 -5.79
CA ARG A 71 17.48 19.71 -5.73
C ARG A 71 17.38 20.40 -4.37
N ARG A 72 18.52 20.67 -3.74
CA ARG A 72 18.62 21.30 -2.40
C ARG A 72 17.76 22.57 -2.29
N GLU A 73 17.82 23.42 -3.31
CA GLU A 73 17.04 24.67 -3.40
C GLU A 73 15.52 24.44 -3.26
N LYS A 74 15.00 23.34 -3.82
CA LYS A 74 13.58 22.97 -3.69
C LYS A 74 13.26 22.54 -2.26
N VAL A 75 14.12 21.71 -1.65
CA VAL A 75 13.95 21.22 -0.27
C VAL A 75 13.98 22.40 0.71
N GLU A 76 14.95 23.30 0.58
CA GLU A 76 15.07 24.51 1.41
C GLU A 76 13.90 25.48 1.19
N SER A 77 13.42 25.65 -0.04
CA SER A 77 12.26 26.50 -0.33
C SER A 77 10.98 25.95 0.28
N VAL A 78 10.78 24.63 0.24
CA VAL A 78 9.63 23.99 0.90
C VAL A 78 9.72 24.16 2.41
N TRP A 79 10.89 24.00 3.02
CA TRP A 79 11.10 24.30 4.45
C TRP A 79 10.70 25.74 4.78
N ALA A 80 11.18 26.71 4.00
CA ALA A 80 10.92 28.13 4.21
C ALA A 80 9.42 28.45 4.13
N VAL A 81 8.70 27.83 3.17
CA VAL A 81 7.25 27.98 3.01
C VAL A 81 6.49 27.41 4.22
N ILE A 82 6.89 26.24 4.72
CA ILE A 82 6.26 25.61 5.90
C ILE A 82 6.52 26.46 7.15
N TYR A 83 7.74 26.98 7.29
CA TYR A 83 8.13 27.81 8.43
C TYR A 83 7.36 29.14 8.45
N GLU A 84 7.26 29.83 7.31
CA GLU A 84 6.43 31.04 7.21
C GLU A 84 4.95 30.75 7.46
N HIS A 85 4.44 29.60 7.02
CA HIS A 85 3.06 29.22 7.34
C HIS A 85 2.83 29.07 8.85
N ALA A 86 3.75 28.40 9.55
CA ALA A 86 3.69 28.23 10.98
C ALA A 86 3.81 29.57 11.73
N ARG A 87 4.70 30.46 11.26
CA ARG A 87 4.89 31.82 11.78
C ARG A 87 3.64 32.67 11.62
N ASP A 88 3.05 32.69 10.41
CA ASP A 88 1.80 33.42 10.11
C ASP A 88 0.63 32.92 11.00
N LYS A 89 0.69 31.67 11.48
CA LYS A 89 -0.30 31.06 12.36
C LYS A 89 0.01 31.19 13.86
N GLY A 90 1.14 31.79 14.24
CA GLY A 90 1.56 31.90 15.64
C GLY A 90 1.86 30.55 16.29
N LEU A 91 2.25 29.54 15.51
CA LEU A 91 2.62 28.21 16.02
C LEU A 91 4.04 28.22 16.60
N ASP A 92 4.32 27.28 17.51
CA ASP A 92 5.63 27.14 18.12
C ASP A 92 6.69 26.69 17.10
N LEU A 93 7.59 27.61 16.78
CA LEU A 93 8.68 27.41 15.83
C LEU A 93 9.89 26.69 16.45
N SER A 94 9.99 26.65 17.79
CA SER A 94 11.13 26.05 18.49
C SER A 94 11.14 24.52 18.38
N ALA A 95 9.96 23.91 18.26
CA ALA A 95 9.79 22.47 18.06
C ALA A 95 10.11 22.01 16.62
N MET A 96 10.21 22.93 15.66
CA MET A 96 10.43 22.64 14.25
C MET A 96 11.91 22.36 13.97
N VAL A 97 12.18 21.44 13.05
CA VAL A 97 13.53 21.18 12.52
C VAL A 97 14.06 22.45 11.87
N SER A 98 15.25 22.89 12.28
CA SER A 98 15.88 24.12 11.79
C SER A 98 16.39 23.96 10.35
N LEU A 99 16.69 25.08 9.68
CA LEU A 99 17.29 25.04 8.34
C LEU A 99 18.68 24.40 8.35
N GLU A 100 19.46 24.64 9.41
CA GLU A 100 20.80 24.07 9.57
C GLU A 100 20.72 22.56 9.75
N GLU A 101 19.83 22.09 10.63
CA GLU A 101 19.58 20.66 10.83
C GLU A 101 19.04 20.00 9.55
N LEU A 102 18.16 20.67 8.81
CA LEU A 102 17.67 20.18 7.52
C LEU A 102 18.81 20.05 6.50
N ARG A 103 19.72 21.03 6.42
CA ARG A 103 20.88 21.00 5.53
C ARG A 103 21.82 19.86 5.89
N ASP A 104 22.08 19.66 7.18
CA ASP A 104 22.88 18.53 7.66
C ASP A 104 22.24 17.19 7.29
N LEU A 105 20.93 17.03 7.53
CA LEU A 105 20.19 15.82 7.14
C LEU A 105 20.18 15.60 5.63
N TYR A 106 20.16 16.68 4.85
CA TYR A 106 20.25 16.63 3.40
C TYR A 106 21.65 16.22 2.94
N ASP A 107 22.71 16.70 3.61
CA ASP A 107 24.11 16.51 3.22
C ASP A 107 24.75 15.23 3.81
N ARG A 108 24.14 14.58 4.81
CA ARG A 108 24.55 13.27 5.34
C ARG A 108 24.64 12.22 4.22
N ARG A 109 25.85 11.69 4.01
CA ARG A 109 26.06 10.46 3.23
C ARG A 109 25.77 9.25 4.11
N VAL A 110 25.03 8.27 3.59
CA VAL A 110 24.92 6.95 4.21
C VAL A 110 26.26 6.24 3.98
N PRO A 111 27.03 5.86 5.02
CA PRO A 111 28.27 5.13 4.83
C PRO A 111 27.98 3.76 4.20
N ALA A 112 28.74 3.41 3.16
CA ALA A 112 28.74 2.06 2.63
C ALA A 112 29.32 1.11 3.70
N GLY A 113 28.45 0.41 4.44
CA GLY A 113 28.88 -0.64 5.38
C GLY A 113 28.25 -0.62 6.78
N ALA A 114 27.35 0.31 7.11
CA ALA A 114 26.65 0.29 8.40
C ALA A 114 25.45 -0.67 8.38
N VAL A 115 25.72 -1.97 8.20
CA VAL A 115 24.78 -3.05 8.54
C VAL A 115 25.06 -3.44 9.99
N PRO A 116 24.15 -3.24 10.96
CA PRO A 116 24.30 -3.88 12.25
C PRO A 116 24.20 -5.39 12.04
N ALA A 117 25.17 -6.13 12.59
CA ALA A 117 25.17 -7.59 12.60
C ALA A 117 23.80 -8.12 13.03
N GLN A 118 23.30 -9.12 12.29
CA GLN A 118 22.09 -9.89 12.59
C GLN A 118 21.96 -10.11 14.09
N ALA A 119 21.05 -9.37 14.73
CA ALA A 119 20.56 -9.77 16.03
C ALA A 119 19.80 -11.08 15.82
N ALA A 120 20.30 -12.14 16.43
CA ALA A 120 19.76 -13.49 16.36
C ALA A 120 18.22 -13.47 16.53
N ARG A 121 17.52 -14.09 15.58
CA ARG A 121 16.10 -14.44 15.73
C ARG A 121 15.97 -15.26 17.04
N PRO A 122 15.07 -14.92 17.96
CA PRO A 122 14.74 -15.84 19.04
C PRO A 122 14.09 -17.10 18.44
N PRO A 123 14.31 -18.29 19.02
CA PRO A 123 13.63 -19.49 18.58
C PRO A 123 12.11 -19.30 18.76
N VAL A 124 11.35 -19.71 17.74
CA VAL A 124 9.89 -19.80 17.81
C VAL A 124 9.56 -20.88 18.85
N GLY A 125 9.32 -20.45 20.09
CA GLY A 125 8.77 -21.29 21.14
C GLY A 125 7.26 -21.45 20.94
N ASP A 126 6.76 -22.66 21.15
CA ASP A 126 5.34 -23.04 21.06
C ASP A 126 4.42 -22.00 21.73
N VAL A 127 3.76 -21.18 20.91
CA VAL A 127 2.69 -20.30 21.38
C VAL A 127 1.44 -21.16 21.52
N ARG A 128 1.18 -21.63 22.74
CA ARG A 128 -0.12 -22.22 23.10
C ARG A 128 -1.16 -21.10 23.16
N PHE A 129 -2.15 -21.15 22.25
CA PHE A 129 -3.33 -20.31 22.36
C PHE A 129 -4.14 -20.70 23.60
N ALA A 130 -4.29 -19.78 24.55
CA ALA A 130 -5.21 -19.94 25.67
C ALA A 130 -6.65 -19.85 25.16
N ARG A 131 -7.47 -20.84 25.53
CA ARG A 131 -8.94 -20.78 25.38
C ARG A 131 -9.48 -19.65 26.26
N ALA A 132 -9.99 -18.58 25.64
CA ALA A 132 -10.90 -17.66 26.29
C ALA A 132 -12.33 -18.18 26.09
N ALA A 133 -13.03 -18.36 27.20
CA ALA A 133 -14.36 -18.94 27.31
C ALA A 133 -15.46 -18.00 26.81
N ASP A 134 -16.49 -18.64 26.25
CA ASP A 134 -17.92 -18.30 26.22
C ASP A 134 -18.35 -16.87 26.54
N HIS A 135 -18.88 -16.19 25.51
CA HIS A 135 -20.16 -15.45 25.46
C HIS A 135 -20.12 -14.26 24.47
N ALA A 136 -20.36 -14.53 23.19
CA ALA A 136 -20.93 -13.60 22.18
C ALA A 136 -21.38 -14.44 20.97
N PRO A 137 -22.50 -14.12 20.28
CA PRO A 137 -23.07 -15.02 19.28
C PRO A 137 -22.16 -15.10 18.06
N ALA A 138 -21.54 -16.26 17.88
CA ALA A 138 -20.76 -16.61 16.70
C ALA A 138 -21.66 -16.57 15.45
N LEU A 139 -21.37 -15.66 14.52
CA LEU A 139 -21.78 -15.85 13.13
C LEU A 139 -21.07 -17.11 12.62
N ARG A 140 -21.86 -18.17 12.48
CA ARG A 140 -21.43 -19.46 11.93
C ARG A 140 -20.96 -19.24 10.49
N PHE A 141 -19.65 -19.08 10.29
CA PHE A 141 -19.05 -19.50 9.02
C PHE A 141 -19.34 -20.99 8.90
N GLY A 142 -20.00 -21.38 7.81
CA GLY A 142 -20.19 -22.77 7.43
C GLY A 142 -18.83 -23.42 7.23
N ALA A 143 -18.21 -23.86 8.32
CA ALA A 143 -17.16 -24.84 8.32
C ALA A 143 -17.81 -26.13 7.81
N SER A 144 -17.65 -26.41 6.53
CA SER A 144 -17.36 -27.79 6.18
C SER A 144 -16.06 -28.11 6.92
N SER A 145 -16.17 -29.00 7.90
CA SER A 145 -15.05 -29.58 8.62
C SER A 145 -14.18 -30.38 7.63
N ALA A 146 -13.37 -29.68 6.86
CA ALA A 146 -12.30 -30.25 6.07
C ALA A 146 -11.05 -29.47 6.45
N SER A 147 -10.28 -30.07 7.37
CA SER A 147 -8.89 -29.81 7.71
C SER A 147 -8.41 -28.36 7.65
N VAL A 148 -7.91 -27.87 8.80
CA VAL A 148 -6.83 -26.89 8.82
C VAL A 148 -5.70 -27.46 7.97
N SER A 149 -5.67 -27.13 6.69
CA SER A 149 -4.56 -27.45 5.81
C SER A 149 -3.43 -26.56 6.26
N THR A 150 -2.57 -27.09 7.14
CA THR A 150 -1.15 -26.77 7.11
C THR A 150 -0.77 -26.83 5.64
N LEU A 151 -0.44 -25.68 5.05
CA LEU A 151 -0.04 -25.56 3.66
C LEU A 151 1.25 -26.37 3.50
N THR A 152 1.11 -27.67 3.31
CA THR A 152 2.18 -28.51 2.83
C THR A 152 2.30 -28.07 1.40
N MET A 153 3.28 -27.20 1.13
CA MET A 153 3.76 -26.96 -0.22
C MET A 153 4.10 -28.34 -0.80
N ARG A 154 3.12 -28.93 -1.47
CA ARG A 154 3.29 -30.17 -2.22
C ARG A 154 4.37 -29.85 -3.23
N ARG A 155 5.51 -30.56 -3.15
CA ARG A 155 6.63 -30.41 -4.09
C ARG A 155 6.05 -30.23 -5.49
N LEU A 156 6.25 -29.03 -6.04
CA LEU A 156 5.87 -28.75 -7.42
C LEU A 156 6.57 -29.80 -8.31
N PRO A 157 5.88 -30.34 -9.33
CA PRO A 157 6.58 -31.09 -10.36
C PRO A 157 7.65 -30.19 -10.96
N ASP A 158 8.87 -30.72 -11.03
CA ASP A 158 10.07 -30.08 -11.55
C ASP A 158 9.85 -29.69 -13.01
N THR A 159 9.22 -28.54 -13.21
CA THR A 159 9.05 -27.90 -14.51
C THR A 159 10.04 -26.75 -14.54
N SER A 160 11.31 -27.13 -14.52
CA SER A 160 12.43 -26.24 -14.77
C SER A 160 12.37 -25.74 -16.21
N VAL A 161 11.53 -24.74 -16.45
CA VAL A 161 11.80 -23.78 -17.53
C VAL A 161 12.94 -22.92 -16.99
N GLN A 162 14.18 -23.34 -17.27
CA GLN A 162 15.37 -22.55 -16.99
C GLN A 162 15.20 -21.16 -17.61
N ALA A 163 14.84 -20.19 -16.76
CA ALA A 163 14.99 -18.80 -17.09
C ALA A 163 16.50 -18.55 -17.30
N PRO A 164 16.91 -17.91 -18.41
CA PRO A 164 18.32 -17.61 -18.62
C PRO A 164 18.83 -16.75 -17.45
N PRO A 165 20.12 -16.85 -17.07
CA PRO A 165 20.67 -16.09 -15.94
C PRO A 165 20.67 -14.60 -16.32
N GLY A 166 19.59 -13.91 -15.98
CA GLY A 166 19.42 -12.49 -16.18
C GLY A 166 20.20 -11.73 -15.12
N ARG A 167 20.91 -10.67 -15.52
CA ARG A 167 21.59 -9.70 -14.65
C ARG A 167 20.68 -8.93 -13.66
N GLY A 168 19.45 -9.40 -13.42
CA GLY A 168 18.45 -8.77 -12.55
C GLY A 168 18.50 -9.26 -11.10
N ARG A 169 17.81 -8.55 -10.20
CA ARG A 169 17.66 -8.98 -8.80
C ARG A 169 16.75 -10.21 -8.72
N THR A 170 16.91 -11.02 -7.68
CA THR A 170 15.93 -12.08 -7.34
C THR A 170 14.80 -11.54 -6.48
N PRO A 171 13.63 -12.22 -6.40
CA PRO A 171 12.55 -11.82 -5.49
C PRO A 171 13.04 -11.67 -4.05
N ALA A 172 13.80 -12.65 -3.56
CA ALA A 172 14.41 -12.62 -2.23
C ALA A 172 15.29 -11.37 -1.99
N GLN A 173 16.08 -10.95 -2.99
CA GLN A 173 16.91 -9.74 -2.88
C GLN A 173 16.08 -8.47 -2.78
N VAL A 174 15.01 -8.33 -3.59
CA VAL A 174 14.13 -7.16 -3.52
C VAL A 174 13.41 -7.09 -2.17
N LEU A 175 12.95 -8.24 -1.64
CA LEU A 175 12.31 -8.30 -0.33
C LEU A 175 13.29 -7.88 0.78
N ALA A 176 14.51 -8.41 0.78
CA ALA A 176 15.55 -8.04 1.75
C ALA A 176 15.93 -6.54 1.67
N ASP A 177 16.12 -6.00 0.45
CA ASP A 177 16.39 -4.58 0.25
C ASP A 177 15.26 -3.70 0.80
N THR A 178 14.01 -4.16 0.63
CA THR A 178 12.82 -3.45 1.12
C THR A 178 12.78 -3.44 2.64
N GLU A 179 13.01 -4.60 3.28
CA GLU A 179 13.07 -4.73 4.74
C GLU A 179 14.07 -3.76 5.37
N LEU A 180 15.26 -3.62 4.75
CA LEU A 180 16.28 -2.68 5.20
C LEU A 180 15.81 -1.22 5.16
N CYS A 181 14.87 -0.87 4.29
CA CYS A 181 14.37 0.50 4.12
C CYS A 181 13.09 0.80 4.91
N MET A 182 12.47 -0.20 5.55
CA MET A 182 11.15 -0.05 6.20
C MET A 182 11.13 0.99 7.32
N HIS A 183 12.25 1.21 8.00
CA HIS A 183 12.37 2.21 9.06
C HIS A 183 12.09 3.65 8.58
N HIS A 184 12.17 3.91 7.27
CA HIS A 184 11.87 5.18 6.62
C HIS A 184 10.55 5.20 5.83
N ALA A 185 9.73 4.15 5.95
CA ALA A 185 8.53 4.04 5.16
C ALA A 185 7.45 5.06 5.56
N TRP A 186 6.62 5.48 4.60
CA TRP A 186 5.57 6.47 4.83
C TRP A 186 4.52 6.01 5.84
N TRP A 187 4.28 4.71 5.94
CA TRP A 187 3.28 4.10 6.82
C TRP A 187 3.73 4.04 8.28
N ARG A 188 4.98 4.42 8.61
CA ARG A 188 5.48 4.50 10.00
C ARG A 188 4.65 5.44 10.88
N ALA A 189 3.97 6.41 10.28
CA ALA A 189 2.97 7.25 10.97
C ALA A 189 1.75 6.47 11.48
N TYR A 190 1.61 5.20 11.10
CA TYR A 190 0.53 4.26 11.40
C TYR A 190 1.07 2.92 11.98
N ASP A 191 2.30 2.90 12.52
CA ASP A 191 2.92 1.70 13.13
C ASP A 191 2.02 1.02 14.18
N ASP A 192 1.17 1.79 14.86
CA ASP A 192 0.24 1.32 15.89
C ASP A 192 -0.94 0.49 15.34
N ILE A 193 -1.25 0.63 14.05
CA ILE A 193 -2.40 -0.02 13.41
C ILE A 193 -2.06 -0.89 12.22
N VAL A 194 -0.87 -0.73 11.62
CA VAL A 194 -0.40 -1.51 10.47
C VAL A 194 0.10 -2.88 10.94
N PRO A 195 -0.49 -3.99 10.48
CA PRO A 195 0.03 -5.31 10.76
C PRO A 195 1.43 -5.51 10.15
N SER A 196 2.32 -6.20 10.86
CA SER A 196 3.70 -6.44 10.42
C SER A 196 3.77 -7.15 9.06
N HIS A 197 2.89 -8.13 8.81
CA HIS A 197 2.81 -8.84 7.53
C HIS A 197 2.39 -7.94 6.36
N PHE A 198 1.76 -6.79 6.63
CA PHE A 198 1.29 -5.86 5.62
C PHE A 198 2.26 -4.70 5.34
N ALA A 199 3.12 -4.41 6.31
CA ALA A 199 4.11 -3.34 6.25
C ALA A 199 5.06 -3.47 5.03
N LEU A 200 5.44 -4.70 4.66
CA LEU A 200 6.28 -4.94 3.48
C LEU A 200 5.58 -4.51 2.19
N TYR A 201 4.32 -4.92 2.02
CA TYR A 201 3.49 -4.50 0.89
C TYR A 201 3.33 -2.97 0.83
N LEU A 202 3.03 -2.31 1.96
CA LEU A 202 2.89 -0.85 1.99
C LEU A 202 4.18 -0.10 1.63
N THR A 203 5.33 -0.71 1.91
CA THR A 203 6.63 -0.15 1.49
C THR A 203 6.81 -0.23 -0.01
N LEU A 204 6.35 -1.32 -0.63
CA LEU A 204 6.45 -1.58 -2.08
C LEU A 204 5.39 -0.85 -2.90
N GLU A 205 4.17 -0.67 -2.39
CA GLU A 205 2.99 -0.14 -3.09
C GLU A 205 3.27 1.13 -3.93
N PRO A 206 4.03 2.13 -3.43
CA PRO A 206 4.36 3.33 -4.21
C PRO A 206 5.30 3.08 -5.40
N GLU A 207 6.03 1.98 -5.44
CA GLU A 207 7.00 1.66 -6.49
C GLU A 207 6.40 0.82 -7.63
N LEU A 208 5.16 0.33 -7.46
CA LEU A 208 4.54 -0.59 -8.40
C LEU A 208 4.03 0.12 -9.66
N ALA A 209 4.21 -0.53 -10.81
CA ALA A 209 3.65 -0.14 -12.10
C ALA A 209 2.37 -0.93 -12.42
N ASP A 210 2.29 -2.18 -11.97
CA ASP A 210 1.08 -3.00 -12.04
C ASP A 210 0.82 -3.71 -10.70
N ILE A 211 -0.44 -3.73 -10.31
CA ILE A 211 -0.96 -4.47 -9.17
C ILE A 211 -2.07 -5.37 -9.70
N ARG A 212 -1.89 -6.69 -9.60
CA ARG A 212 -2.91 -7.66 -10.02
C ARG A 212 -3.36 -8.47 -8.83
N VAL A 213 -4.64 -8.42 -8.50
CA VAL A 213 -5.19 -9.03 -7.29
C VAL A 213 -6.29 -10.01 -7.65
N PHE A 214 -6.20 -11.21 -7.09
CA PHE A 214 -7.32 -12.13 -6.98
C PHE A 214 -7.88 -12.06 -5.57
N ALA A 215 -9.19 -11.80 -5.48
CA ALA A 215 -9.86 -11.50 -4.23
C ALA A 215 -11.05 -12.47 -4.03
N PRO A 216 -10.83 -13.66 -3.44
CA PRO A 216 -11.86 -14.69 -3.32
C PRO A 216 -12.89 -14.42 -2.24
N ASP A 217 -12.54 -13.67 -1.18
CA ASP A 217 -13.40 -13.50 -0.01
C ASP A 217 -13.72 -12.05 0.34
N ARG A 218 -12.86 -11.11 -0.07
CA ARG A 218 -12.95 -9.70 0.33
C ARG A 218 -12.61 -8.79 -0.84
N ILE A 219 -13.29 -7.67 -0.93
CA ILE A 219 -12.98 -6.64 -1.93
C ILE A 219 -11.60 -6.04 -1.58
N PRO A 220 -10.68 -5.88 -2.56
CA PRO A 220 -9.37 -5.29 -2.31
C PRO A 220 -9.45 -3.88 -1.71
N ASP A 221 -8.56 -3.56 -0.77
CA ASP A 221 -8.56 -2.26 -0.07
C ASP A 221 -8.56 -1.06 -1.02
N LEU A 222 -7.78 -1.10 -2.11
CA LEU A 222 -7.73 -0.01 -3.08
C LEU A 222 -9.07 0.25 -3.81
N LEU A 223 -10.07 -0.60 -3.60
CA LEU A 223 -11.41 -0.55 -4.18
C LEU A 223 -12.52 -0.45 -3.13
N LEU A 224 -12.19 -0.25 -1.85
CA LEU A 224 -13.19 -0.09 -0.79
C LEU A 224 -13.70 1.35 -0.71
N ALA A 225 -15.03 1.50 -0.63
CA ALA A 225 -15.66 2.73 -0.20
C ALA A 225 -15.45 2.93 1.31
N ALA A 226 -15.21 4.17 1.74
CA ALA A 226 -14.86 4.47 3.13
C ALA A 226 -15.89 3.97 4.17
N ASP A 227 -17.18 4.01 3.82
CA ASP A 227 -18.25 3.57 4.72
C ASP A 227 -18.31 2.05 4.85
N TYR A 228 -18.22 1.34 3.73
CA TYR A 228 -18.09 -0.11 3.72
C TYR A 228 -16.83 -0.58 4.45
N ALA A 229 -15.71 0.12 4.26
CA ALA A 229 -14.46 -0.17 4.97
C ALA A 229 -14.60 -0.02 6.49
N ARG A 230 -15.35 0.97 6.99
CA ARG A 230 -15.63 1.11 8.44
C ARG A 230 -16.32 -0.12 8.99
N HIS A 231 -17.40 -0.56 8.33
CA HIS A 231 -18.13 -1.76 8.73
C HIS A 231 -17.26 -3.01 8.64
N LEU A 232 -16.44 -3.10 7.60
CA LEU A 232 -15.52 -4.21 7.40
C LEU A 232 -14.46 -4.29 8.52
N ILE A 233 -13.88 -3.15 8.92
CA ILE A 233 -12.90 -3.09 10.02
C ILE A 233 -13.56 -3.45 11.35
N LEU A 234 -14.79 -2.98 11.60
CA LEU A 234 -15.55 -3.33 12.80
C LEU A 234 -15.92 -4.81 12.84
N LEU A 235 -16.15 -5.43 11.69
CA LEU A 235 -16.38 -6.88 11.60
C LEU A 235 -15.13 -7.68 12.01
N ASP A 236 -13.94 -7.23 11.61
CA ASP A 236 -12.67 -7.89 11.98
C ASP A 236 -12.24 -7.59 13.42
N HIS A 237 -12.61 -6.40 13.92
CA HIS A 237 -12.21 -5.89 15.23
C HIS A 237 -13.40 -5.22 15.94
N PRO A 238 -14.32 -6.01 16.53
CA PRO A 238 -15.54 -5.48 17.15
C PRO A 238 -15.27 -4.45 18.26
N ASP A 239 -14.19 -4.65 19.02
CA ASP A 239 -13.81 -3.82 20.17
C ASP A 239 -12.74 -2.76 19.83
N ILE A 240 -12.56 -2.43 18.55
CA ILE A 240 -11.56 -1.43 18.15
C ILE A 240 -11.89 -0.05 18.72
N ASP A 241 -10.88 0.59 19.28
CA ASP A 241 -10.97 1.98 19.72
C ASP A 241 -11.37 2.92 18.56
N PRO A 242 -12.29 3.89 18.76
CA PRO A 242 -12.77 4.79 17.71
C PRO A 242 -11.65 5.59 17.00
N ASP A 243 -10.60 6.00 17.72
CA ASP A 243 -9.48 6.72 17.10
C ASP A 243 -8.65 5.78 16.22
N ARG A 244 -8.45 4.52 16.63
CA ARG A 244 -7.80 3.49 15.80
C ARG A 244 -8.63 3.15 14.56
N LEU A 245 -9.95 3.04 14.69
CA LEU A 245 -10.85 2.87 13.55
C LEU A 245 -10.73 4.03 12.56
N ARG A 246 -10.80 5.27 13.04
CA ARG A 246 -10.63 6.47 12.21
C ARG A 246 -9.30 6.44 11.47
N ARG A 247 -8.20 6.15 12.17
CA ARG A 247 -6.84 6.06 11.59
C ARG A 247 -6.71 4.96 10.53
N ARG A 248 -7.38 3.81 10.69
CA ARG A 248 -7.41 2.75 9.66
C ARG A 248 -8.14 3.18 8.40
N VAL A 249 -9.25 3.91 8.54
CA VAL A 249 -9.97 4.48 7.39
C VAL A 249 -9.17 5.61 6.73
N GLU A 250 -8.46 6.42 7.51
CA GLU A 250 -7.52 7.43 6.98
C GLU A 250 -6.38 6.77 6.18
N LEU A 251 -5.80 5.68 6.70
CA LEU A 251 -4.77 4.91 6.02
C LEU A 251 -5.28 4.35 4.68
N LEU A 252 -6.50 3.81 4.65
CA LEU A 252 -7.15 3.36 3.42
C LEU A 252 -7.23 4.48 2.37
N ALA A 253 -7.74 5.65 2.77
CA ALA A 253 -7.85 6.80 1.86
C ALA A 253 -6.48 7.25 1.34
N PHE A 254 -5.48 7.31 2.22
CA PHE A 254 -4.11 7.65 1.83
C PHE A 254 -3.52 6.66 0.81
N ARG A 255 -3.79 5.36 0.97
CA ARG A 255 -3.34 4.34 0.01
C ARG A 255 -4.02 4.50 -1.35
N GLN A 256 -5.32 4.80 -1.37
CA GLN A 256 -6.08 5.01 -2.60
C GLN A 256 -5.59 6.23 -3.42
N ASP A 257 -4.85 7.16 -2.82
CA ASP A 257 -4.18 8.24 -3.54
C ASP A 257 -3.14 7.72 -4.55
N VAL A 258 -2.63 6.48 -4.38
CA VAL A 258 -1.73 5.85 -5.36
C VAL A 258 -2.38 5.75 -6.75
N LEU A 259 -3.70 5.60 -6.82
CA LEU A 259 -4.45 5.54 -8.07
C LEU A 259 -4.62 6.93 -8.72
N HIS A 260 -4.39 8.03 -7.97
CA HIS A 260 -4.59 9.42 -8.38
C HIS A 260 -3.30 10.16 -8.75
N ARG A 261 -2.13 9.52 -8.58
CA ARG A 261 -0.83 10.13 -8.92
C ARG A 261 -0.65 10.32 -10.43
N ALA A 262 0.36 11.08 -10.84
CA ALA A 262 0.63 11.38 -12.25
C ALA A 262 0.91 10.13 -13.11
N ARG A 263 1.46 9.07 -12.51
CA ARG A 263 1.71 7.77 -13.16
C ARG A 263 1.12 6.65 -12.30
N PRO A 264 -0.21 6.51 -12.22
CA PRO A 264 -0.84 5.54 -11.32
C PRO A 264 -0.47 4.10 -11.71
N PRO A 265 -0.39 3.16 -10.75
CA PRO A 265 -0.23 1.76 -11.09
C PRO A 265 -1.47 1.30 -11.86
N ARG A 266 -1.30 0.38 -12.79
CA ARG A 266 -2.43 -0.34 -13.39
C ARG A 266 -2.93 -1.35 -12.37
N LEU A 267 -4.16 -1.20 -11.92
CA LEU A 267 -4.83 -2.12 -11.01
C LEU A 267 -5.71 -3.07 -11.81
N TRP A 268 -5.43 -4.37 -11.72
CA TRP A 268 -6.31 -5.42 -12.26
C TRP A 268 -6.84 -6.24 -11.10
N ALA A 269 -8.14 -6.19 -10.84
CA ALA A 269 -8.77 -6.96 -9.77
C ALA A 269 -9.75 -7.99 -10.33
N ILE A 270 -9.53 -9.25 -9.97
CA ILE A 270 -10.47 -10.35 -10.17
C ILE A 270 -11.14 -10.59 -8.82
N ILE A 271 -12.42 -10.22 -8.71
CA ILE A 271 -13.19 -10.27 -7.47
C ILE A 271 -14.20 -11.40 -7.61
N SER A 272 -14.27 -12.31 -6.64
CA SER A 272 -15.29 -13.35 -6.66
C SER A 272 -16.68 -12.77 -6.37
N ARG A 273 -17.71 -13.47 -6.85
CA ARG A 273 -19.09 -13.18 -6.44
C ARG A 273 -19.27 -13.20 -4.92
N ARG A 274 -18.66 -14.18 -4.25
CA ARG A 274 -18.69 -14.33 -2.79
C ARG A 274 -18.16 -13.09 -2.05
N ALA A 275 -17.06 -12.49 -2.53
CA ALA A 275 -16.50 -11.28 -1.94
C ALA A 275 -17.45 -10.06 -2.07
N LEU A 276 -18.26 -10.02 -3.14
CA LEU A 276 -19.26 -8.97 -3.38
C LEU A 276 -20.58 -9.21 -2.63
N GLU A 277 -20.88 -10.46 -2.30
CA GLU A 277 -22.11 -10.86 -1.59
C GLU A 277 -21.96 -10.87 -0.07
N LEU A 278 -20.73 -10.73 0.45
CA LEU A 278 -20.43 -10.65 1.87
C LEU A 278 -21.33 -9.61 2.57
N ASP A 279 -21.96 -10.02 3.66
CA ASP A 279 -22.90 -9.18 4.40
C ASP A 279 -22.14 -8.28 5.37
N VAL A 280 -21.69 -7.14 4.87
CA VAL A 280 -20.89 -6.16 5.61
C VAL A 280 -21.69 -4.87 5.78
N GLY A 281 -21.89 -4.48 7.03
CA GLY A 281 -22.65 -3.28 7.35
C GLY A 281 -24.12 -3.41 6.98
N ASP A 282 -24.77 -2.28 6.78
CA ASP A 282 -26.17 -2.24 6.34
C ASP A 282 -26.31 -2.26 4.82
N VAL A 283 -27.57 -2.33 4.35
CA VAL A 283 -27.89 -2.31 2.91
C VAL A 283 -27.38 -1.04 2.23
N ALA A 284 -27.30 0.09 2.95
CA ALA A 284 -26.81 1.36 2.40
C ALA A 284 -25.30 1.31 2.13
N ALA A 285 -24.50 0.79 3.08
CA ALA A 285 -23.06 0.59 2.94
C ALA A 285 -22.75 -0.36 1.77
N ARG A 286 -23.49 -1.47 1.65
CA ARG A 286 -23.35 -2.43 0.53
C ARG A 286 -23.69 -1.80 -0.82
N ARG A 287 -24.77 -1.04 -0.91
CA ARG A 287 -25.13 -0.27 -2.11
C ARG A 287 -24.07 0.77 -2.46
N GLY A 288 -23.54 1.47 -1.45
CA GLY A 288 -22.44 2.42 -1.60
C GLY A 288 -21.20 1.77 -2.19
N GLN A 289 -20.82 0.60 -1.69
CA GLN A 289 -19.68 -0.18 -2.19
C GLN A 289 -19.87 -0.62 -3.64
N LEU A 290 -21.02 -1.21 -3.99
CA LEU A 290 -21.27 -1.65 -5.37
C LEU A 290 -21.29 -0.47 -6.35
N ARG A 291 -21.89 0.67 -5.99
CA ARG A 291 -21.82 1.90 -6.80
C ARG A 291 -20.40 2.43 -6.95
N HIS A 292 -19.61 2.37 -5.88
CA HIS A 292 -18.20 2.74 -5.93
C HIS A 292 -17.43 1.85 -6.92
N LEU A 293 -17.64 0.52 -6.90
CA LEU A 293 -17.03 -0.40 -7.87
C LEU A 293 -17.46 -0.12 -9.31
N VAL A 294 -18.74 0.23 -9.55
CA VAL A 294 -19.20 0.67 -10.88
C VAL A 294 -18.42 1.90 -11.35
N GLY A 295 -18.20 2.89 -10.47
CA GLY A 295 -17.39 4.06 -10.79
C GLY A 295 -15.93 3.69 -11.06
N MET A 296 -15.35 2.78 -10.28
CA MET A 296 -13.96 2.32 -10.44
C MET A 296 -13.75 1.52 -11.73
N ALA A 297 -14.75 0.74 -12.19
CA ALA A 297 -14.68 0.02 -13.45
C ALA A 297 -14.56 0.96 -14.67
N GLY A 298 -15.00 2.22 -14.56
CA GLY A 298 -14.85 3.23 -15.60
C GLY A 298 -13.53 4.03 -15.54
N ARG A 299 -12.69 3.81 -14.52
CA ARG A 299 -11.48 4.60 -14.31
C ARG A 299 -10.32 4.12 -15.18
N PRO A 300 -9.60 5.03 -15.87
CA PRO A 300 -8.37 4.66 -16.58
C PRO A 300 -7.34 4.02 -15.65
N GLY A 301 -6.79 2.88 -16.08
CA GLY A 301 -5.80 2.13 -15.30
C GLY A 301 -6.40 1.20 -14.24
N VAL A 302 -7.73 1.08 -14.15
CA VAL A 302 -8.40 0.09 -13.30
C VAL A 302 -9.19 -0.87 -14.18
N THR A 303 -8.92 -2.16 -14.03
CA THR A 303 -9.66 -3.26 -14.67
C THR A 303 -10.28 -4.12 -13.58
N LEU A 304 -11.61 -4.23 -13.59
CA LEU A 304 -12.34 -5.09 -12.68
C LEU A 304 -12.98 -6.24 -13.45
N GLN A 305 -12.81 -7.47 -12.96
CA GLN A 305 -13.48 -8.67 -13.47
C GLN A 305 -14.16 -9.40 -12.32
N ILE A 306 -15.33 -9.97 -12.60
CA ILE A 306 -16.08 -10.76 -11.64
C ILE A 306 -15.92 -12.23 -11.98
N LEU A 307 -15.51 -13.02 -10.99
CA LEU A 307 -15.54 -14.47 -11.09
C LEU A 307 -16.91 -14.94 -10.60
N GLU A 308 -17.78 -15.28 -11.55
CA GLU A 308 -19.20 -15.60 -11.31
C GLU A 308 -19.40 -17.00 -10.71
N ASP A 309 -18.60 -17.98 -11.16
CA ASP A 309 -18.73 -19.39 -10.79
C ASP A 309 -17.77 -19.77 -9.65
N GLU A 310 -18.26 -20.62 -8.74
CA GLU A 310 -17.45 -21.21 -7.66
C GLU A 310 -16.39 -22.22 -8.18
N GLU A 311 -16.42 -22.59 -9.46
CA GLU A 311 -15.49 -23.51 -10.15
C GLU A 311 -14.07 -22.94 -10.38
N ALA A 312 -13.74 -21.86 -9.66
CA ALA A 312 -12.40 -21.34 -9.54
C ALA A 312 -11.41 -22.38 -8.97
N GLY A 313 -11.91 -23.39 -8.23
CA GLY A 313 -11.17 -24.58 -7.82
C GLY A 313 -9.95 -24.26 -6.96
N GLU A 314 -8.78 -24.77 -7.36
CA GLU A 314 -7.48 -24.63 -6.67
C GLU A 314 -7.11 -23.17 -6.34
N ALA A 315 -7.50 -22.21 -7.17
CA ALA A 315 -7.18 -20.79 -6.95
C ALA A 315 -7.88 -20.15 -5.74
N VAL A 316 -9.04 -20.67 -5.32
CA VAL A 316 -9.73 -20.20 -4.11
C VAL A 316 -9.05 -20.75 -2.85
N ALA A 317 -8.41 -21.92 -2.94
CA ALA A 317 -7.77 -22.57 -1.80
C ALA A 317 -6.52 -21.83 -1.31
N ASP A 318 -5.82 -21.11 -2.21
CA ASP A 318 -4.61 -20.36 -1.88
C ASP A 318 -4.89 -18.97 -1.25
N GLY A 319 -6.17 -18.58 -1.15
CA GLY A 319 -6.57 -17.30 -0.57
C GLY A 319 -6.35 -16.12 -1.52
N SER A 320 -6.20 -14.92 -0.94
CA SER A 320 -6.03 -13.68 -1.71
C SER A 320 -4.60 -13.56 -2.21
N VAL A 321 -4.42 -13.40 -3.53
CA VAL A 321 -3.09 -13.33 -4.15
C VAL A 321 -2.93 -11.99 -4.83
N THR A 322 -1.83 -11.29 -4.54
CA THR A 322 -1.46 -10.02 -5.19
C THR A 322 -0.13 -10.18 -5.91
N VAL A 323 -0.13 -10.09 -7.24
CA VAL A 323 1.06 -9.98 -8.08
C VAL A 323 1.46 -8.51 -8.19
N MET A 324 2.72 -8.21 -7.89
CA MET A 324 3.28 -6.88 -7.83
C MET A 324 4.39 -6.76 -8.88
N ARG A 325 4.23 -5.84 -9.83
CA ARG A 325 5.22 -5.62 -10.90
C ARG A 325 5.77 -4.20 -10.86
N PHE A 326 7.09 -4.10 -10.97
CA PHE A 326 7.81 -2.84 -10.98
C PHE A 326 7.95 -2.29 -12.42
N PRO A 327 8.16 -0.96 -12.58
CA PRO A 327 8.48 -0.38 -13.87
C PRO A 327 9.86 -0.80 -14.40
N ASP A 328 10.79 -1.15 -13.50
CA ASP A 328 12.16 -1.53 -13.82
C ASP A 328 12.23 -2.99 -14.25
N ARG A 329 12.71 -3.26 -15.47
CA ARG A 329 12.81 -4.62 -16.01
C ARG A 329 13.82 -5.50 -15.27
N ASP A 330 14.74 -4.90 -14.52
CA ASP A 330 15.75 -5.61 -13.72
C ASP A 330 15.22 -6.05 -12.35
N ARG A 331 13.99 -5.66 -12.00
CA ARG A 331 13.30 -6.11 -10.79
C ARG A 331 12.28 -7.20 -11.18
N PRO A 332 12.32 -8.36 -10.51
CA PRO A 332 11.36 -9.43 -10.76
C PRO A 332 9.99 -9.04 -10.20
N ASP A 333 8.96 -9.71 -10.71
CA ASP A 333 7.63 -9.68 -10.08
C ASP A 333 7.75 -10.22 -8.65
N LEU A 334 6.93 -9.69 -7.75
CA LEU A 334 6.74 -10.22 -6.41
C LEU A 334 5.30 -10.69 -6.23
N VAL A 335 5.09 -11.58 -5.28
CA VAL A 335 3.77 -12.09 -4.94
C VAL A 335 3.55 -11.91 -3.44
N ARG A 336 2.34 -11.47 -3.08
CA ARG A 336 1.82 -11.52 -1.72
C ARG A 336 0.69 -12.53 -1.69
N VAL A 337 0.80 -13.55 -0.85
CA VAL A 337 -0.26 -14.52 -0.59
C VAL A 337 -0.83 -14.21 0.80
N GLU A 338 -2.07 -13.77 0.85
CA GLU A 338 -2.72 -13.34 2.07
C GLU A 338 -3.63 -14.43 2.63
N GLN A 339 -3.44 -14.70 3.91
CA GLN A 339 -4.22 -15.62 4.72
C GLN A 339 -4.82 -14.85 5.91
N PRO A 340 -5.85 -15.37 6.58
CA PRO A 340 -6.39 -14.73 7.78
C PRO A 340 -5.29 -14.47 8.83
N GLY A 341 -4.98 -13.19 9.06
CA GLY A 341 -4.01 -12.74 10.06
C GLY A 341 -2.53 -12.75 9.63
N THR A 342 -2.18 -13.21 8.43
CA THR A 342 -0.79 -13.25 7.95
C THR A 342 -0.69 -13.08 6.42
N ALA A 343 0.52 -12.84 5.93
CA ALA A 343 0.80 -12.86 4.51
C ALA A 343 2.22 -13.38 4.24
N ASP A 344 2.36 -14.18 3.19
CA ASP A 344 3.63 -14.70 2.72
C ASP A 344 4.11 -13.95 1.47
N TYR A 345 5.43 -13.80 1.37
CA TYR A 345 6.12 -13.19 0.24
C TYR A 345 7.18 -14.17 -0.27
N PRO A 346 6.85 -15.01 -1.27
CA PRO A 346 7.78 -15.99 -1.79
C PRO A 346 9.04 -15.34 -2.38
N GLY A 347 10.21 -15.73 -1.87
CA GLY A 347 11.51 -15.33 -2.41
C GLY A 347 12.00 -16.21 -3.57
N ASP A 348 11.36 -17.37 -3.75
CA ASP A 348 11.68 -18.36 -4.79
C ASP A 348 11.03 -17.97 -6.13
N PRO A 349 11.81 -17.76 -7.20
CA PRO A 349 11.30 -17.42 -8.54
C PRO A 349 10.28 -18.42 -9.11
N ASP A 350 10.40 -19.70 -8.80
CA ASP A 350 9.50 -20.73 -9.34
C ASP A 350 8.12 -20.65 -8.67
N VAL A 351 8.11 -20.38 -7.36
CA VAL A 351 6.87 -20.14 -6.60
C VAL A 351 6.19 -18.84 -7.08
N VAL A 352 6.96 -17.78 -7.32
CA VAL A 352 6.43 -16.53 -7.91
C VAL A 352 5.80 -16.82 -9.28
N SER A 353 6.51 -17.55 -10.14
CA SER A 353 6.04 -17.89 -11.49
C SER A 353 4.76 -18.72 -11.48
N HIS A 354 4.61 -19.62 -10.50
CA HIS A 354 3.39 -20.38 -10.29
C HIS A 354 2.17 -19.48 -10.05
N PHE A 355 2.25 -18.55 -9.09
CA PHE A 355 1.14 -17.63 -8.77
C PHE A 355 0.84 -16.66 -9.93
N VAL A 356 1.87 -16.20 -10.65
CA VAL A 356 1.67 -15.38 -11.85
C VAL A 356 0.89 -16.16 -12.92
N ALA A 357 1.24 -17.42 -13.16
CA ALA A 357 0.53 -18.28 -14.11
C ALA A 357 -0.91 -18.57 -13.65
N GLN A 358 -1.11 -18.83 -12.35
CA GLN A 358 -2.42 -19.05 -11.76
C GLN A 358 -3.34 -17.84 -11.92
N HIS A 359 -2.84 -16.62 -11.66
CA HIS A 359 -3.57 -15.39 -11.93
C HIS A 359 -3.92 -15.25 -13.42
N GLY A 360 -3.03 -15.66 -14.33
CA GLY A 360 -3.31 -15.70 -15.76
C GLY A 360 -4.48 -16.63 -16.13
N ARG A 361 -4.58 -17.80 -15.47
CA ARG A 361 -5.71 -18.73 -15.67
C ARG A 361 -7.03 -18.15 -15.16
N LEU A 362 -7.00 -17.46 -14.01
CA LEU A 362 -8.18 -16.80 -13.45
C LEU A 362 -8.72 -15.70 -14.37
N LEU A 363 -7.84 -14.96 -15.03
CA LEU A 363 -8.21 -13.90 -15.97
C LEU A 363 -9.06 -14.44 -17.13
N ILE A 364 -8.75 -15.66 -17.60
CA ILE A 364 -9.51 -16.34 -18.66
C ILE A 364 -10.88 -16.82 -18.15
N LYS A 365 -10.96 -17.26 -16.88
CA LYS A 365 -12.21 -17.75 -16.28
C LYS A 365 -13.16 -16.63 -15.87
N ALA A 366 -12.63 -15.49 -15.42
CA ALA A 366 -13.44 -14.38 -14.95
C ALA A 366 -14.20 -13.73 -16.11
N ALA A 367 -15.36 -13.15 -15.81
CA ALA A 367 -16.13 -12.42 -16.81
C ALA A 367 -15.27 -11.31 -17.44
N PRO A 368 -15.40 -11.07 -18.76
CA PRO A 368 -14.65 -10.00 -19.41
C PRO A 368 -15.00 -8.64 -18.77
N PRO A 369 -14.06 -7.68 -18.71
CA PRO A 369 -14.25 -6.43 -17.97
C PRO A 369 -15.52 -5.66 -18.33
N GLU A 370 -15.97 -5.74 -19.57
CA GLU A 370 -17.17 -5.08 -20.10
C GLU A 370 -18.46 -5.64 -19.47
N ARG A 371 -18.44 -6.88 -18.97
CA ARG A 371 -19.55 -7.50 -18.24
C ARG A 371 -19.57 -7.13 -16.76
N THR A 372 -18.50 -6.54 -16.22
CA THR A 372 -18.45 -6.15 -14.80
C THR A 372 -19.52 -5.11 -14.43
N PRO A 373 -19.66 -3.97 -15.14
CA PRO A 373 -20.71 -3.00 -14.81
C PRO A 373 -22.13 -3.59 -14.79
N PRO A 374 -22.62 -4.33 -15.82
CA PRO A 374 -23.99 -4.87 -15.78
C PRO A 374 -24.19 -5.90 -14.67
N LEU A 375 -23.18 -6.71 -14.32
CA LEU A 375 -23.24 -7.62 -13.19
C LEU A 375 -23.40 -6.87 -11.86
N LEU A 376 -22.59 -5.82 -11.62
CA LEU A 376 -22.72 -4.98 -10.42
C LEU A 376 -24.07 -4.27 -10.33
N HIS A 377 -24.62 -3.81 -11.45
CA HIS A 377 -25.96 -3.22 -11.49
C HIS A 377 -27.07 -4.24 -11.17
N ALA A 378 -26.93 -5.49 -11.63
CA ALA A 378 -27.87 -6.55 -11.28
C ALA A 378 -27.84 -6.84 -9.77
N MET A 379 -26.66 -6.89 -9.16
CA MET A 379 -26.51 -7.05 -7.70
C MET A 379 -27.14 -5.88 -6.94
N LEU A 380 -26.95 -4.64 -7.41
CA LEU A 380 -27.58 -3.45 -6.83
C LEU A 380 -29.11 -3.53 -6.83
N LYS A 381 -29.73 -3.96 -7.94
CA LYS A 381 -31.18 -4.17 -8.04
C LYS A 381 -31.66 -5.27 -7.10
N GLY A 382 -30.89 -6.35 -6.96
CA GLY A 382 -31.21 -7.46 -6.05
C GLY A 382 -31.19 -7.07 -4.56
N LEU A 383 -30.55 -5.96 -4.19
CA LEU A 383 -30.62 -5.39 -2.84
C LEU A 383 -31.85 -4.50 -2.63
N GLU A 384 -32.46 -3.97 -3.69
CA GLU A 384 -33.67 -3.11 -3.61
C GLU A 384 -34.92 -3.92 -3.31
N GLY A 385 -34.98 -5.17 -3.78
CA GLY A 385 -36.11 -6.07 -3.51
C GLY A 385 -36.07 -6.75 -2.14
N ARG A 386 -35.06 -6.48 -1.29
CA ARG A 386 -34.89 -7.09 0.04
C ARG A 386 -35.04 -6.09 1.20
N ALA A 387 -35.20 -4.81 0.91
CA ALA A 387 -35.52 -3.76 1.88
C ALA A 387 -37.04 -3.63 2.01
#